data_AF-A0A7J3AC63-F1
#
_entry.id   AF-A0A7J3AC63-F1
#
_cell.length_a   1.000
_cell.length_b   1.000
_cell.length_c   1.000
_cell.angle_alpha   90.00
_cell.angle_beta   90.00
_cell.angle_gamma   90.00
#
_symmetry.space_group_name_H-M   'P 1'
#
loop_
_entity.id
_entity.type
_entity.pdbx_description
1 polymer ?
#
loop_
_entity_poly.entity_id
_entity_poly.type
_entity_poly.pdbx_seq_one_letter_code
_entity_poly.pdbx_strand_id
1 'polypeptide(L)'
;MKELWLEIAPQASPSEKAALLKLANENGVVLLEGAQVHAVASGAEISVLDSFGVAAIKQLKSKSKQLALRISIKGKEDENAAVKAAELSVDYLLINCLDWRVIPLENLIAKTRGKSKLIAEIANAEDAKLVLETLELGADGVLLKTSSPDELMKTVAIVKKQAPKIKLINAKVTAVKPISSGARVCVDTCDLMAPGEGMLVGVQAAGFFLVEAEVHENPYVQSRPFRV
;
A
#
# COMPACT_ATOMS: atom_id res chain seq x y z
N MET A 1 3.83 -4.95 1.80
CA MET A 1 2.39 -5.28 1.68
C MET A 1 1.63 -4.18 2.36
N LYS A 2 0.55 -3.65 1.77
CA LYS A 2 -0.19 -2.51 2.34
C LYS A 2 -0.95 -2.95 3.58
N GLU A 3 -0.95 -2.13 4.63
CA GLU A 3 -1.66 -2.42 5.88
C GLU A 3 -3.07 -1.82 5.90
N LEU A 4 -4.03 -2.51 6.51
CA LEU A 4 -5.38 -2.00 6.78
C LEU A 4 -5.60 -1.98 8.28
N TRP A 5 -5.90 -0.80 8.79
CA TRP A 5 -6.23 -0.55 10.19
C TRP A 5 -7.69 -0.10 10.27
N LEU A 6 -8.35 -0.37 11.40
CA LEU A 6 -9.75 -0.06 11.66
C LEU A 6 -9.89 0.66 13.00
N GLU A 7 -10.50 1.84 12.97
CA GLU A 7 -11.00 2.58 14.13
C GLU A 7 -12.53 2.50 14.11
N ILE A 8 -13.13 1.78 15.07
CA ILE A 8 -14.58 1.65 15.10
C ILE A 8 -15.19 2.97 15.58
N ALA A 9 -16.12 3.51 14.81
CA ALA A 9 -16.72 4.78 15.14
C ALA A 9 -17.53 4.70 16.46
N PRO A 10 -17.47 5.71 17.35
CA PRO A 10 -18.09 5.66 18.68
C PRO A 10 -19.59 5.35 18.65
N GLN A 11 -20.28 5.84 17.61
CA GLN A 11 -21.72 5.70 17.39
C GLN A 11 -22.16 4.30 16.92
N ALA A 12 -21.24 3.36 16.68
CA ALA A 12 -21.59 2.01 16.25
C ALA A 12 -22.40 1.27 17.33
N SER A 13 -23.47 0.60 16.91
CA SER A 13 -24.28 -0.28 17.75
C SER A 13 -23.49 -1.51 18.20
N PRO A 14 -23.88 -2.19 19.29
CA PRO A 14 -23.21 -3.41 19.75
C PRO A 14 -23.15 -4.51 18.67
N SER A 15 -24.18 -4.62 17.84
CA SER A 15 -24.24 -5.58 16.73
C SER A 15 -23.22 -5.25 15.64
N GLU A 16 -23.13 -3.97 15.24
CA GLU A 16 -22.16 -3.50 14.24
C GLU A 16 -20.72 -3.67 14.74
N LYS A 17 -20.46 -3.36 16.02
CA LYS A 17 -19.15 -3.57 16.65
C LYS A 17 -18.75 -5.04 16.59
N ALA A 18 -19.65 -5.95 16.96
CA ALA A 18 -19.37 -7.38 16.92
C ALA A 18 -19.09 -7.88 15.49
N ALA A 19 -19.85 -7.41 14.50
CA ALA A 19 -19.64 -7.74 13.10
C ALA A 19 -18.30 -7.21 12.56
N LEU A 20 -17.95 -5.95 12.87
CA LEU A 20 -16.69 -5.33 12.49
C LEU A 20 -15.48 -6.05 13.10
N LEU A 21 -15.54 -6.39 14.39
CA LEU A 21 -14.46 -7.14 15.07
C LEU A 21 -14.26 -8.53 14.45
N LYS A 22 -15.36 -9.23 14.13
CA LYS A 22 -15.30 -10.53 13.45
C LYS A 22 -14.63 -10.41 12.08
N LEU A 23 -15.10 -9.48 11.24
CA LEU A 23 -14.55 -9.26 9.90
C LEU A 23 -13.09 -8.80 9.93
N ALA A 24 -12.73 -7.95 10.91
CA ALA A 24 -11.37 -7.48 11.10
C ALA A 24 -10.42 -8.66 11.40
N ASN A 25 -10.83 -9.56 12.30
CA ASN A 25 -10.06 -10.76 12.63
C ASN A 25 -9.90 -11.70 11.43
N GLU A 26 -11.00 -12.00 10.73
CA GLU A 26 -10.99 -12.86 9.52
C GLU A 26 -10.08 -12.31 8.41
N ASN A 27 -9.89 -11.00 8.37
CA ASN A 27 -9.11 -10.32 7.34
C ASN A 27 -7.72 -9.87 7.78
N GLY A 28 -7.31 -10.12 9.03
CA GLY A 28 -6.00 -9.67 9.55
C GLY A 28 -5.87 -8.14 9.61
N VAL A 29 -6.98 -7.45 9.89
CA VAL A 29 -7.04 -5.99 10.05
C VAL A 29 -6.56 -5.61 11.45
N VAL A 30 -5.77 -4.54 11.53
CA VAL A 30 -5.25 -4.02 12.80
C VAL A 30 -6.31 -3.13 13.46
N LEU A 31 -6.57 -3.33 14.76
CA LEU A 31 -7.60 -2.55 15.48
C LEU A 31 -6.97 -1.41 16.26
N LEU A 32 -7.50 -0.21 16.11
CA LEU A 32 -7.17 0.96 16.92
C LEU A 32 -8.30 1.20 17.94
N GLU A 33 -7.99 1.08 19.23
CA GLU A 33 -8.91 1.35 20.34
C GLU A 33 -8.30 2.41 21.27
N GLY A 34 -8.78 3.65 21.13
CA GLY A 34 -8.26 4.78 21.91
C GLY A 34 -6.76 5.01 21.67
N ALA A 35 -5.96 4.92 22.72
CA ALA A 35 -4.50 5.16 22.66
C ALA A 35 -3.68 3.88 22.39
N GLN A 36 -4.32 2.74 22.12
CA GLN A 36 -3.65 1.47 21.89
C GLN A 36 -4.09 0.83 20.57
N VAL A 37 -3.12 0.35 19.81
CA VAL A 37 -3.36 -0.45 18.63
C VAL A 37 -3.04 -1.89 18.96
N HIS A 38 -4.00 -2.75 18.65
CA HIS A 38 -3.88 -4.19 18.79
C HIS A 38 -3.73 -4.77 17.39
N ALA A 39 -2.49 -5.14 17.03
CA ALA A 39 -2.25 -5.89 15.81
C ALA A 39 -2.75 -7.33 16.00
N VAL A 40 -3.98 -7.59 15.54
CA VAL A 40 -4.68 -8.89 15.69
C VAL A 40 -3.84 -10.07 15.16
N ALA A 41 -2.99 -9.84 14.15
CA ALA A 41 -2.16 -10.87 13.52
C ALA A 41 -0.77 -11.09 14.14
N SER A 42 -0.22 -10.12 14.90
CA SER A 42 1.17 -10.20 15.42
C SER A 42 1.27 -10.13 16.94
N GLY A 43 0.17 -9.80 17.65
CA GLY A 43 0.17 -9.60 19.10
C GLY A 43 1.01 -8.40 19.56
N ALA A 44 1.45 -7.54 18.63
CA ALA A 44 2.22 -6.35 18.96
C ALA A 44 1.29 -5.25 19.49
N GLU A 45 1.58 -4.75 20.69
CA GLU A 45 0.99 -3.51 21.22
C GLU A 45 1.75 -2.30 20.66
N ILE A 46 1.05 -1.43 19.93
CA ILE A 46 1.60 -0.14 19.49
C ILE A 46 0.93 0.95 20.34
N SER A 47 1.75 1.78 20.97
CA SER A 47 1.26 2.94 21.72
C SER A 47 1.02 4.10 20.76
N VAL A 48 -0.13 4.77 20.87
CA VAL A 48 -0.48 5.91 20.01
C VAL A 48 -0.35 7.21 20.79
N LEU A 49 0.30 8.20 20.18
CA LEU A 49 0.31 9.58 20.64
C LEU A 49 -0.56 10.43 19.72
N ASP A 50 -1.44 11.25 20.29
CA ASP A 50 -2.30 12.18 19.52
C ASP A 50 -1.67 13.56 19.30
N SER A 51 -0.46 13.78 19.82
CA SER A 51 0.25 15.05 19.66
C SER A 51 1.76 14.86 19.61
N PHE A 52 2.42 15.72 18.83
CA PHE A 52 3.87 15.71 18.71
C PHE A 52 4.52 16.25 19.99
N GLY A 53 5.33 15.42 20.65
CA GLY A 53 6.13 15.81 21.81
C GLY A 53 7.45 15.07 21.84
N VAL A 54 8.57 15.78 21.65
CA VAL A 54 9.92 15.16 21.58
C VAL A 54 10.24 14.36 22.85
N ALA A 55 9.89 14.88 24.03
CA ALA A 55 10.13 14.21 25.30
C ALA A 55 9.31 12.92 25.42
N ALA A 56 8.02 12.96 25.05
CA ALA A 56 7.13 11.80 25.08
C ALA A 56 7.59 10.70 24.11
N ILE A 57 7.99 11.07 22.88
CA ILE A 57 8.51 10.15 21.88
C ILE A 57 9.77 9.44 22.40
N LYS A 58 10.74 10.19 22.93
CA LYS A 58 11.98 9.62 23.48
C LYS A 58 11.72 8.70 24.68
N GLN A 59 10.77 9.06 25.55
CA GLN A 59 10.43 8.26 26.73
C GLN A 59 9.73 6.94 26.38
N LEU A 60 8.86 6.94 25.35
CA LEU A 60 8.17 5.73 24.92
C LEU A 60 9.10 4.80 24.12
N LYS A 61 10.00 5.37 23.32
CA LYS A 61 11.02 4.60 22.59
C LYS A 61 12.02 3.90 23.51
N SER A 62 12.40 4.50 24.63
CA SER A 62 13.31 3.85 25.60
C SER A 62 12.69 2.64 26.29
N LYS A 63 11.35 2.50 26.27
CA LYS A 63 10.62 1.32 26.78
C LYS A 63 10.44 0.21 25.75
N SER A 64 11.05 0.33 24.56
CA SER A 64 11.06 -0.68 23.49
C SER A 64 9.68 -1.13 22.98
N LYS A 65 8.65 -0.28 23.13
CA LYS A 65 7.34 -0.48 22.49
C LYS A 65 7.32 0.19 21.12
N GLN A 66 6.60 -0.40 20.16
CA GLN A 66 6.31 0.26 18.90
C GLN A 66 5.46 1.51 19.16
N LEU A 67 5.74 2.59 18.43
CA LEU A 67 5.13 3.90 18.61
C LEU A 67 4.46 4.36 17.32
N ALA A 68 3.20 4.74 17.44
CA ALA A 68 2.45 5.46 16.43
C ALA A 68 2.22 6.91 16.87
N LEU A 69 2.29 7.85 15.94
CA LEU A 69 1.96 9.25 16.16
C LEU A 69 0.85 9.66 15.19
N ARG A 70 -0.28 10.12 15.73
CA ARG A 70 -1.42 10.65 14.99
C ARG A 70 -1.26 12.15 14.81
N ILE A 71 -1.31 12.62 13.57
CA ILE A 71 -1.16 14.04 13.21
C ILE A 71 -2.24 14.41 12.20
N SER A 72 -2.98 15.48 12.49
CA SER A 72 -3.87 16.11 11.52
C SER A 72 -3.11 17.23 10.79
N ILE A 73 -2.99 17.12 9.47
CA ILE A 73 -2.27 18.07 8.63
C ILE A 73 -3.22 19.20 8.21
N LYS A 74 -2.99 20.40 8.76
CA LYS A 74 -3.71 21.63 8.38
C LYS A 74 -2.79 22.60 7.65
N GLY A 75 -1.48 22.50 7.86
CA GLY A 75 -0.50 23.30 7.14
C GLY A 75 0.92 22.73 7.22
N LYS A 76 1.86 23.55 6.77
CA LYS A 76 3.28 23.17 6.63
C LYS A 76 3.98 22.89 7.96
N GLU A 77 3.49 23.46 9.06
CA GLU A 77 4.00 23.20 10.41
C GLU A 77 3.74 21.75 10.84
N ASP A 78 2.55 21.23 10.54
CA ASP A 78 2.16 19.85 10.83
C ASP A 78 2.96 18.86 9.98
N GLU A 79 3.18 19.18 8.70
CA GLU A 79 4.06 18.38 7.83
C GLU A 79 5.47 18.28 8.42
N ASN A 80 6.03 19.40 8.89
CA ASN A 80 7.35 19.42 9.50
C ASN A 80 7.39 18.61 10.81
N ALA A 81 6.31 18.61 11.59
CA ALA A 81 6.20 17.78 12.79
C ALA A 81 6.20 16.29 12.44
N ALA A 82 5.47 15.88 11.39
CA ALA A 82 5.47 14.50 10.90
C ALA A 82 6.85 14.04 10.41
N VAL A 83 7.57 14.90 9.68
CA VAL A 83 8.93 14.60 9.21
C VAL A 83 9.90 14.48 10.39
N LYS A 84 9.84 15.39 11.37
CA LYS A 84 10.67 15.30 12.59
C LYS A 84 10.36 14.06 13.41
N ALA A 85 9.10 13.64 13.48
CA ALA A 85 8.72 12.40 14.13
C ALA A 85 9.35 11.18 13.44
N ALA A 86 9.39 11.17 12.11
CA ALA A 86 10.08 10.13 11.36
C ALA A 86 11.59 10.11 11.63
N GLU A 87 12.22 11.28 11.73
CA GLU A 87 13.65 11.39 12.10
C GLU A 87 13.93 10.91 13.53
N LEU A 88 12.96 11.06 14.44
CA LEU A 88 13.00 10.50 15.79
C LEU A 88 12.66 8.99 15.83
N SER A 89 12.63 8.33 14.67
CA SER A 89 12.42 6.89 14.51
C SER A 89 11.05 6.40 14.98
N VAL A 90 10.00 7.23 14.96
CA VAL A 90 8.62 6.78 15.20
C VAL A 90 8.27 5.68 14.17
N ASP A 91 7.63 4.59 14.61
CA ASP A 91 7.41 3.43 13.72
C ASP A 91 6.26 3.68 12.72
N TYR A 92 5.18 4.30 13.21
CA TYR A 92 3.97 4.57 12.44
C TYR A 92 3.55 6.04 12.52
N LEU A 93 3.20 6.63 11.38
CA LEU A 93 2.59 7.95 11.30
C LEU A 93 1.15 7.79 10.81
N LEU A 94 0.19 8.10 11.68
CA LEU A 94 -1.23 8.12 11.33
C LEU A 94 -1.57 9.54 10.88
N ILE A 95 -1.83 9.71 9.59
CA ILE A 95 -1.97 11.03 8.96
C ILE A 95 -3.42 11.28 8.59
N ASN A 96 -4.01 12.32 9.15
CA ASN A 96 -5.33 12.82 8.76
C ASN A 96 -5.17 14.11 7.93
N CYS A 97 -5.59 14.07 6.66
CA CYS A 97 -5.61 15.24 5.77
C CYS A 97 -7.05 15.70 5.57
N LEU A 98 -7.44 16.79 6.23
CA LEU A 98 -8.85 17.24 6.27
C LEU A 98 -9.32 17.91 4.97
N ASP A 99 -8.46 18.70 4.29
CA ASP A 99 -8.91 19.62 3.23
C ASP A 99 -8.26 19.41 1.85
N TRP A 100 -7.11 18.73 1.76
CA TRP A 100 -6.43 18.45 0.47
C TRP A 100 -5.62 17.17 0.61
N ARG A 101 -6.16 16.02 0.19
CA ARG A 101 -5.57 14.72 0.56
C ARG A 101 -4.33 14.35 -0.22
N VAL A 102 -4.15 14.88 -1.43
CA VAL A 102 -3.10 14.41 -2.34
C VAL A 102 -1.78 15.11 -2.05
N ILE A 103 -1.63 16.40 -2.31
CA ILE A 103 -0.34 17.11 -2.25
C ILE A 103 0.41 16.98 -0.91
N PRO A 104 -0.24 17.19 0.28
CA PRO A 104 0.45 17.01 1.55
C PRO A 104 0.89 15.57 1.79
N LEU A 105 0.07 14.60 1.38
CA LEU A 105 0.41 13.18 1.50
C LEU A 105 1.59 12.81 0.60
N GLU A 106 1.64 13.33 -0.63
CA GLU A 106 2.76 13.15 -1.56
C GLU A 106 4.08 13.64 -0.95
N ASN A 107 4.07 14.86 -0.39
CA ASN A 107 5.23 15.44 0.27
C ASN A 107 5.69 14.61 1.46
N LEU A 108 4.75 14.08 2.24
CA LEU A 108 5.07 13.25 3.40
C LEU A 108 5.65 11.91 2.97
N ILE A 109 5.02 11.22 2.01
CA ILE A 109 5.53 9.96 1.44
C ILE A 109 6.97 10.15 0.98
N ALA A 110 7.27 11.22 0.24
CA ALA A 110 8.64 11.48 -0.25
C ALA A 110 9.67 11.68 0.90
N LYS A 111 9.27 12.31 2.00
CA LYS A 111 10.19 12.69 3.10
C LYS A 111 10.34 11.64 4.20
N THR A 112 9.33 10.79 4.41
CA THR A 112 9.31 9.81 5.51
C THR A 112 9.61 8.38 5.06
N ARG A 113 9.66 8.13 3.73
CA ARG A 113 9.93 6.80 3.17
C ARG A 113 11.19 6.17 3.74
N GLY A 114 11.07 4.91 4.15
CA GLY A 114 12.17 4.14 4.73
C GLY A 114 12.52 4.48 6.18
N LYS A 115 11.92 5.54 6.76
CA LYS A 115 12.12 5.93 8.17
C LYS A 115 10.94 5.50 9.05
N SER A 116 9.72 5.68 8.55
CA SER A 116 8.47 5.35 9.25
C SER A 116 7.45 4.82 8.26
N LYS A 117 6.51 4.00 8.73
CA LYS A 117 5.34 3.59 7.95
C LYS A 117 4.26 4.66 8.00
N LEU A 118 3.77 5.09 6.85
CA LEU A 118 2.71 6.08 6.75
C LEU A 118 1.35 5.41 6.56
N ILE A 119 0.44 5.61 7.50
CA ILE A 119 -0.94 5.10 7.47
C ILE A 119 -1.87 6.31 7.29
N ALA A 120 -2.56 6.38 6.15
CA ALA A 120 -3.47 7.48 5.88
C ALA A 120 -4.86 7.22 6.48
N GLU A 121 -5.40 8.18 7.22
CA GLU A 121 -6.77 8.12 7.72
C GLU A 121 -7.76 8.36 6.59
N ILE A 122 -8.78 7.50 6.51
CA ILE A 122 -9.80 7.51 5.47
C ILE A 122 -11.19 7.30 6.07
N ALA A 123 -12.21 7.85 5.41
CA ALA A 123 -13.60 7.67 5.82
C ALA A 123 -14.31 6.53 5.06
N ASN A 124 -13.84 6.19 3.85
CA ASN A 124 -14.49 5.24 2.96
C ASN A 124 -13.49 4.55 2.01
N ALA A 125 -13.99 3.56 1.25
CA ALA A 125 -13.22 2.76 0.32
C ALA A 125 -12.69 3.56 -0.89
N GLU A 126 -13.39 4.59 -1.35
CA GLU A 126 -12.94 5.45 -2.46
C GLU A 126 -11.69 6.24 -2.05
N ASP A 127 -11.70 6.78 -0.84
CA ASP A 127 -10.55 7.44 -0.23
C ASP A 127 -9.36 6.47 -0.14
N ALA A 128 -9.61 5.21 0.24
CA ALA A 128 -8.58 4.16 0.31
C ALA A 128 -7.88 3.98 -1.04
N LYS A 129 -8.65 3.91 -2.12
CA LYS A 129 -8.10 3.77 -3.47
C LYS A 129 -7.21 4.96 -3.81
N LEU A 130 -7.68 6.18 -3.56
CA LEU A 130 -6.94 7.40 -3.85
C LEU A 130 -5.58 7.44 -3.13
N VAL A 131 -5.55 7.20 -1.82
CA VAL A 131 -4.33 7.32 -1.01
C VAL A 131 -3.34 6.18 -1.23
N LEU A 132 -3.83 4.99 -1.61
CA LEU A 132 -2.99 3.84 -1.94
C LEU A 132 -2.40 3.90 -3.35
N GLU A 133 -3.03 4.63 -4.28
CA GLU A 133 -2.55 4.83 -5.65
C GLU A 133 -1.74 6.15 -5.82
N THR A 134 -1.70 7.01 -4.80
CA THR A 134 -0.98 8.30 -4.84
C THR A 134 0.53 8.13 -5.11
N LEU A 135 1.08 8.91 -6.06
CA LEU A 135 2.47 8.81 -6.57
C LEU A 135 2.88 7.44 -7.13
N GLU A 136 1.94 6.53 -7.44
CA GLU A 136 2.21 5.12 -7.80
C GLU A 136 2.93 4.30 -6.70
N LEU A 137 3.44 4.97 -5.68
CA LEU A 137 4.08 4.42 -4.50
C LEU A 137 3.04 4.11 -3.41
N GLY A 138 2.09 5.03 -3.21
CA GLY A 138 1.01 4.98 -2.22
C GLY A 138 1.48 5.07 -0.77
N ALA A 139 0.57 5.45 0.14
CA ALA A 139 0.79 5.28 1.58
C ALA A 139 1.08 3.81 1.94
N ASP A 140 1.81 3.53 3.02
CA ASP A 140 2.11 2.14 3.44
C ASP A 140 0.86 1.38 3.91
N GLY A 141 -0.20 2.10 4.25
CA GLY A 141 -1.49 1.54 4.60
C GLY A 141 -2.56 2.61 4.81
N VAL A 142 -3.74 2.17 5.24
CA VAL A 142 -4.88 3.05 5.54
C VAL A 142 -5.51 2.71 6.88
N LEU A 143 -5.99 3.73 7.58
CA LEU A 143 -6.80 3.62 8.80
C LEU A 143 -8.23 4.01 8.46
N LEU A 144 -9.11 3.01 8.37
CA LEU A 144 -10.52 3.21 8.11
C LEU A 144 -11.27 3.51 9.40
N LYS A 145 -11.94 4.66 9.45
CA LYS A 145 -12.87 4.99 10.53
C LYS A 145 -14.31 4.77 10.08
N THR A 146 -14.95 3.71 10.57
CA THR A 146 -16.31 3.34 10.13
C THR A 146 -17.12 2.65 11.22
N SER A 147 -18.44 2.73 11.10
CA SER A 147 -19.40 1.88 11.82
C SER A 147 -20.03 0.80 10.93
N SER A 148 -19.71 0.77 9.62
CA SER A 148 -20.34 -0.10 8.64
C SER A 148 -19.45 -1.31 8.29
N PRO A 149 -19.93 -2.56 8.53
CA PRO A 149 -19.28 -3.78 8.07
C PRO A 149 -19.06 -3.85 6.55
N ASP A 150 -20.02 -3.35 5.77
CA ASP A 150 -19.94 -3.35 4.31
C ASP A 150 -18.80 -2.47 3.80
N GLU A 151 -18.59 -1.33 4.47
CA GLU A 151 -17.52 -0.39 4.10
C GLU A 151 -16.13 -0.96 4.40
N LEU A 152 -16.02 -1.69 5.52
CA LEU A 152 -14.80 -2.45 5.81
C LEU A 152 -14.51 -3.48 4.72
N MET A 153 -15.50 -4.25 4.28
CA MET A 153 -15.31 -5.26 3.24
C MET A 153 -14.91 -4.67 1.88
N LYS A 154 -15.50 -3.55 1.48
CA LYS A 154 -15.09 -2.82 0.27
C LYS A 154 -13.63 -2.37 0.38
N THR A 155 -13.24 -1.83 1.54
CA THR A 155 -11.88 -1.36 1.77
C THR A 155 -10.88 -2.52 1.79
N VAL A 156 -11.22 -3.65 2.41
CA VAL A 156 -10.44 -4.89 2.37
C VAL A 156 -10.18 -5.32 0.93
N ALA A 157 -11.20 -5.30 0.07
CA ALA A 157 -11.07 -5.68 -1.34
C ALA A 157 -10.09 -4.77 -2.11
N ILE A 158 -9.97 -3.50 -1.73
CA ILE A 158 -9.03 -2.54 -2.33
C ILE A 158 -7.62 -2.74 -1.79
N VAL A 159 -7.44 -2.82 -0.46
CA VAL A 159 -6.12 -2.97 0.16
C VAL A 159 -5.49 -4.32 -0.20
N LYS A 160 -6.31 -5.38 -0.22
CA LYS A 160 -5.88 -6.73 -0.61
C LYS A 160 -5.96 -6.98 -2.11
N LYS A 161 -6.20 -5.96 -2.93
CA LYS A 161 -6.11 -6.03 -4.39
C LYS A 161 -4.65 -6.23 -4.82
N GLN A 162 -4.06 -7.35 -4.42
CA GLN A 162 -2.87 -7.86 -5.09
C GLN A 162 -3.31 -8.15 -6.51
N ALA A 163 -2.56 -7.61 -7.48
CA ALA A 163 -2.64 -8.13 -8.84
C ALA A 163 -2.60 -9.67 -8.74
N PRO A 164 -3.55 -10.38 -9.37
CA PRO A 164 -3.61 -11.83 -9.23
C PRO A 164 -2.23 -12.39 -9.55
N LYS A 165 -1.65 -13.11 -8.60
CA LYS A 165 -0.36 -13.77 -8.81
C LYS A 165 -0.58 -14.89 -9.82
N ILE A 166 -0.30 -14.60 -11.09
CA ILE A 166 -0.38 -15.59 -12.16
C ILE A 166 0.84 -16.49 -12.03
N LYS A 167 0.63 -17.74 -11.60
CA LYS A 167 1.69 -18.73 -11.54
C LYS A 167 2.06 -19.14 -12.97
N LEU A 168 3.27 -18.81 -13.39
CA LEU A 168 3.82 -19.27 -14.66
C LEU A 168 4.21 -20.75 -14.55
N ILE A 169 4.03 -21.46 -15.65
CA ILE A 169 4.47 -22.85 -15.81
C ILE A 169 5.36 -22.94 -17.05
N ASN A 170 6.35 -23.81 -17.00
CA ASN A 170 7.22 -24.05 -18.15
C ASN A 170 6.44 -24.82 -19.23
N ALA A 171 6.52 -24.32 -20.46
CA ALA A 171 6.03 -25.02 -21.65
C ALA A 171 7.22 -25.45 -22.52
N LYS A 172 7.10 -26.61 -23.18
CA LYS A 172 8.10 -27.10 -24.12
C LYS A 172 7.70 -26.74 -25.54
N VAL A 173 8.54 -26.01 -26.26
CA VAL A 173 8.38 -25.77 -27.70
C VAL A 173 8.62 -27.08 -28.45
N THR A 174 7.61 -27.59 -29.15
CA THR A 174 7.68 -28.86 -29.89
C THR A 174 8.03 -28.70 -31.35
N ALA A 175 7.65 -27.57 -31.96
CA ALA A 175 7.96 -27.22 -33.34
C ALA A 175 7.90 -25.70 -33.53
N VAL A 176 8.70 -25.19 -34.48
CA VAL A 176 8.65 -23.79 -34.94
C VAL A 176 8.39 -23.83 -36.45
N LYS A 177 7.43 -23.02 -36.92
CA LYS A 177 7.10 -22.91 -38.34
C LYS A 177 7.22 -21.45 -38.77
N PRO A 178 7.90 -21.16 -39.89
CA PRO A 178 7.86 -19.82 -40.48
C PRO A 178 6.42 -19.47 -40.87
N ILE A 179 6.01 -18.25 -40.56
CA ILE A 179 4.77 -17.65 -41.05
C ILE A 179 5.08 -16.67 -42.19
N SER A 180 4.10 -16.39 -43.03
CA SER A 180 4.20 -15.35 -44.06
C SER A 180 4.14 -13.95 -43.41
N SER A 181 4.02 -12.90 -44.21
CA SER A 181 3.89 -11.53 -43.73
C SER A 181 2.81 -11.37 -42.66
N GLY A 182 3.16 -10.74 -41.55
CA GLY A 182 2.23 -10.37 -40.48
C GLY A 182 2.52 -8.97 -39.97
N ALA A 183 1.55 -8.38 -39.26
CA ALA A 183 1.77 -7.12 -38.57
C ALA A 183 2.61 -7.35 -37.30
N ARG A 184 3.61 -6.50 -37.08
CA ARG A 184 4.39 -6.45 -35.84
C ARG A 184 4.00 -5.20 -35.06
N VAL A 185 3.85 -5.35 -33.76
CA VAL A 185 3.68 -4.25 -32.80
C VAL A 185 4.81 -4.33 -31.79
N CYS A 186 5.35 -3.18 -31.41
CA CYS A 186 6.23 -3.05 -30.24
C CYS A 186 5.45 -2.27 -29.18
N VAL A 187 5.54 -2.70 -27.93
CA VAL A 187 4.91 -1.99 -26.82
C VAL A 187 6.01 -1.36 -25.98
N ASP A 188 6.00 -0.03 -25.90
CA ASP A 188 6.88 0.74 -25.04
C ASP A 188 6.18 1.05 -23.71
N THR A 189 6.91 0.87 -22.61
CA THR A 189 6.47 1.20 -21.25
C THR A 189 7.18 2.46 -20.76
N CYS A 190 6.58 3.12 -19.76
CA CYS A 190 7.24 4.19 -19.02
C CYS A 190 8.21 3.68 -17.95
N ASP A 191 8.22 2.36 -17.70
CA ASP A 191 9.07 1.68 -16.74
C ASP A 191 10.17 0.86 -17.42
N LEU A 192 11.26 0.63 -16.68
CA LEU A 192 12.31 -0.30 -17.06
C LEU A 192 12.07 -1.67 -16.42
N MET A 193 12.04 -2.70 -17.24
CA MET A 193 11.87 -4.11 -16.87
C MET A 193 13.23 -4.78 -16.61
N ALA A 194 13.24 -5.72 -15.67
CA ALA A 194 14.38 -6.58 -15.35
C ALA A 194 14.29 -7.93 -16.10
N PRO A 195 15.38 -8.72 -16.15
CA PRO A 195 15.32 -10.11 -16.63
C PRO A 195 14.24 -10.92 -15.92
N GLY A 196 13.41 -11.58 -16.72
CA GLY A 196 12.21 -12.31 -16.31
C GLY A 196 10.91 -11.47 -16.31
N GLU A 197 10.97 -10.18 -16.61
CA GLU A 197 9.80 -9.30 -16.73
C GLU A 197 9.41 -9.04 -18.18
N GLY A 198 8.12 -8.83 -18.43
CA GLY A 198 7.58 -8.68 -19.77
C GLY A 198 6.06 -8.69 -19.78
N MET A 199 5.47 -9.10 -20.91
CA MET A 199 4.03 -9.08 -21.11
C MET A 199 3.47 -10.48 -21.37
N LEU A 200 2.27 -10.74 -20.85
CA LEU A 200 1.50 -11.92 -21.21
C LEU A 200 0.85 -11.71 -22.58
N VAL A 201 1.40 -12.35 -23.61
CA VAL A 201 0.95 -12.25 -25.01
C VAL A 201 0.34 -13.57 -25.44
N GLY A 202 -0.83 -13.51 -26.06
CA GLY A 202 -1.57 -14.69 -26.49
C GLY A 202 -3.03 -14.39 -26.74
N VAL A 203 -3.87 -15.39 -26.54
CA VAL A 203 -5.31 -15.31 -26.81
C VAL A 203 -6.05 -15.76 -25.56
N GLN A 204 -7.04 -14.98 -25.11
CA GLN A 204 -7.83 -15.30 -23.91
C GLN A 204 -8.42 -16.73 -23.91
N ALA A 205 -8.77 -17.25 -25.09
CA ALA A 205 -9.34 -18.60 -25.25
C ALA A 205 -8.30 -19.74 -25.22
N ALA A 206 -7.01 -19.48 -25.51
CA ALA A 206 -5.97 -20.50 -25.65
C ALA A 206 -4.88 -20.43 -24.58
N GLY A 207 -4.70 -19.25 -23.98
CA GLY A 207 -3.66 -18.98 -23.00
C GLY A 207 -2.69 -17.89 -23.46
N PHE A 208 -1.82 -17.51 -22.54
CA PHE A 208 -0.81 -16.47 -22.73
C PHE A 208 0.57 -17.05 -22.48
N PHE A 209 1.55 -16.54 -23.21
CA PHE A 209 2.97 -16.74 -22.95
C PHE A 209 3.54 -15.46 -22.35
N LEU A 210 4.43 -15.60 -21.36
CA LEU A 210 5.25 -14.47 -20.96
C LEU A 210 6.29 -14.22 -22.05
N VAL A 211 6.17 -13.09 -22.74
CA VAL A 211 7.17 -12.58 -23.67
C VAL A 211 7.99 -11.56 -22.91
N GLU A 212 9.25 -11.90 -22.67
CA GLU A 212 10.21 -11.06 -21.95
C GLU A 212 10.52 -9.79 -22.75
N ALA A 213 10.73 -8.68 -22.04
CA ALA A 213 11.20 -7.44 -22.64
C ALA A 213 12.60 -7.60 -23.26
N GLU A 214 12.99 -6.66 -24.11
CA GLU A 214 14.30 -6.64 -24.76
C GLU A 214 15.45 -6.25 -23.79
N VAL A 215 15.55 -6.96 -22.67
CA VAL A 215 16.48 -6.69 -21.55
C VAL A 215 17.88 -7.28 -21.76
N HIS A 216 18.00 -8.26 -22.65
CA HIS A 216 19.28 -8.92 -22.94
C HIS A 216 20.03 -8.21 -24.08
N GLU A 217 21.30 -7.89 -23.82
CA GLU A 217 22.19 -7.36 -24.86
C GLU A 217 22.57 -8.45 -25.86
N ASN A 218 22.70 -8.06 -27.13
CA ASN A 218 23.24 -8.89 -28.19
C ASN A 218 24.33 -8.09 -28.92
N PRO A 219 25.40 -8.74 -29.43
CA PRO A 219 26.43 -8.12 -30.29
C PRO A 219 25.93 -7.13 -31.36
N TYR A 220 24.68 -7.25 -31.82
CA TYR A 220 24.14 -6.43 -32.91
C TYR A 220 23.22 -5.29 -32.45
N VAL A 221 22.65 -5.32 -31.25
CA VAL A 221 21.62 -4.38 -30.79
C VAL A 221 21.69 -4.17 -29.28
N GLN A 222 21.61 -2.91 -28.84
CA GLN A 222 21.51 -2.57 -27.42
C GLN A 222 20.18 -3.01 -26.82
N SER A 223 20.20 -3.39 -25.53
CA SER A 223 18.98 -3.70 -24.79
C SER A 223 18.05 -2.48 -24.72
N ARG A 224 16.75 -2.72 -24.83
CA ARG A 224 15.68 -1.74 -24.63
C ARG A 224 14.76 -2.27 -23.53
N PRO A 225 15.16 -2.15 -22.25
CA PRO A 225 14.42 -2.72 -21.12
C PRO A 225 13.02 -2.11 -20.90
N PHE A 226 12.57 -1.18 -21.74
CA PHE A 226 11.23 -0.61 -21.73
C PHE A 226 10.35 -1.13 -22.87
N ARG A 227 10.82 -2.09 -23.68
CA ARG A 227 10.14 -2.55 -24.90
C ARG A 227 9.94 -4.06 -24.91
N VAL A 228 8.74 -4.48 -25.34
CA VAL A 228 8.38 -5.87 -25.71
C VAL A 228 8.03 -5.94 -27.19
#